data_AF-N1ZXY3-F1
#
_entry.id   AF-N1ZXY3-F1
#
_cell.length_a   1.000
_cell.length_b   1.000
_cell.length_c   1.000
_cell.angle_alpha   90.00
_cell.angle_beta   90.00
_cell.angle_gamma   90.00
#
_symmetry.space_group_name_H-M   'P 1'
#
loop_
_entity.id
_entity.type
_entity.pdbx_description
1 polymer ?
#
loop_
_entity_poly.entity_id
_entity_poly.type
_entity_poly.pdbx_seq_one_letter_code
_entity_poly.pdbx_strand_id
1 'polypeptide(L)'
;MDNFKVIYKILRSLEKNMGNDEFDIKSVSAERTNISFERWEQLLIMMQDEGYIKGLVLSSGLSSTYRHITEPIRPQITIKGLEYLAENSLMRKAKEALKMAGEIL
;
A
#
# COMPACT_ATOMS: atom_id res chain seq x y z
N MET A 1 2.05 -7.50 -11.21
CA MET A 1 2.97 -7.42 -10.04
C MET A 1 2.30 -8.16 -8.87
N ASP A 2 3.09 -8.71 -7.93
CA ASP A 2 2.54 -9.34 -6.71
C ASP A 2 1.82 -8.29 -5.82
N ASN A 3 0.72 -8.68 -5.16
CA ASN A 3 -0.11 -7.77 -4.38
C ASN A 3 0.68 -7.08 -3.24
N PHE A 4 1.52 -7.83 -2.51
CA PHE A 4 2.33 -7.26 -1.42
C PHE A 4 3.38 -6.29 -1.94
N LYS A 5 3.93 -6.52 -3.14
CA LYS A 5 4.84 -5.56 -3.80
C LYS A 5 4.13 -4.25 -4.17
N VAL A 6 2.87 -4.33 -4.63
CA VAL A 6 2.06 -3.14 -4.93
C VAL A 6 1.77 -2.37 -3.64
N ILE A 7 1.31 -3.06 -2.59
CA ILE A 7 1.04 -2.48 -1.27
C ILE A 7 2.29 -1.76 -0.74
N TYR A 8 3.45 -2.41 -0.76
CA TYR A 8 4.72 -1.81 -0.33
C TYR A 8 5.05 -0.53 -1.10
N LYS A 9 4.89 -0.53 -2.44
CA LYS A 9 5.16 0.66 -3.26
C LYS A 9 4.23 1.82 -2.94
N ILE A 10 2.95 1.55 -2.74
CA ILE A 10 1.95 2.56 -2.36
C ILE A 10 2.33 3.17 -1.02
N LEU A 11 2.53 2.34 0.01
CA LEU A 11 2.92 2.80 1.34
C LEU A 11 4.23 3.61 1.30
N ARG A 12 5.24 3.15 0.56
CA ARG A 12 6.52 3.86 0.45
C ARG A 12 6.38 5.22 -0.25
N SER A 13 5.48 5.33 -1.22
CA SER A 13 5.17 6.60 -1.88
C SER A 13 4.46 7.57 -0.94
N LEU A 14 3.50 7.06 -0.14
CA LEU A 14 2.80 7.85 0.86
C LEU A 14 3.73 8.36 1.98
N GLU A 15 4.61 7.50 2.49
CA GLU A 15 5.63 7.88 3.47
C GLU A 15 6.55 8.99 2.93
N LYS A 16 7.06 8.84 1.70
CA LYS A 16 7.97 9.81 1.07
C LYS A 16 7.32 11.19 0.89
N ASN A 17 6.00 11.23 0.74
CA ASN A 17 5.23 12.45 0.50
C ASN A 17 4.34 12.82 1.70
N MET A 18 4.64 12.31 2.89
CA MET A 18 3.88 12.62 4.09
C MET A 18 3.95 14.13 4.38
N GLY A 19 2.77 14.78 4.46
CA GLY A 19 2.66 16.24 4.65
C GLY A 19 2.81 17.07 3.37
N ASN A 20 2.92 16.45 2.20
CA ASN A 20 2.92 17.15 0.92
C ASN A 20 1.50 17.25 0.35
N ASP A 21 0.88 18.42 0.45
CA ASP A 21 -0.49 18.66 -0.03
C ASP A 21 -0.65 18.58 -1.56
N GLU A 22 0.45 18.67 -2.31
CA GLU A 22 0.48 18.55 -3.77
C GLU A 22 0.66 17.10 -4.25
N PHE A 23 0.79 16.14 -3.34
CA PHE A 23 0.99 14.74 -3.71
C PHE A 23 -0.24 14.15 -4.43
N ASP A 24 -0.01 13.65 -5.63
CA ASP A 24 -1.00 12.89 -6.40
C ASP A 24 -0.71 11.38 -6.32
N ILE A 25 -1.70 10.63 -5.82
CA ILE A 25 -1.67 9.16 -5.75
C ILE A 25 -1.50 8.52 -7.13
N LYS A 26 -1.80 9.23 -8.23
CA LYS A 26 -1.52 8.78 -9.60
C LYS A 26 -0.06 8.45 -9.85
N SER A 27 0.87 8.94 -9.02
CA SER A 27 2.29 8.51 -9.02
C SER A 27 2.48 7.01 -8.74
N VAL A 28 1.49 6.36 -8.11
CA VAL A 28 1.42 4.91 -7.87
C VAL A 28 0.12 4.31 -8.42
N SER A 29 -0.38 4.82 -9.55
CA SER A 29 -1.60 4.34 -10.21
C SER A 29 -1.53 2.87 -10.64
N ALA A 30 -2.69 2.31 -10.98
CA ALA A 30 -2.83 0.98 -11.58
C ALA A 30 -1.89 0.77 -12.79
N GLU A 31 -1.81 1.76 -13.68
CA GLU A 31 -0.89 1.76 -14.83
C GLU A 31 0.58 1.69 -14.38
N ARG A 32 0.99 2.54 -13.43
CA ARG A 32 2.37 2.58 -12.93
C ARG A 32 2.76 1.35 -12.10
N THR A 33 1.77 0.63 -11.57
CA THR A 33 1.95 -0.61 -10.81
C THR A 33 1.72 -1.87 -11.64
N ASN A 34 1.34 -1.70 -12.91
CA ASN A 34 1.05 -2.77 -13.88
C ASN A 34 0.03 -3.80 -13.35
N ILE A 35 -1.10 -3.29 -12.85
CA ILE A 35 -2.30 -4.04 -12.47
C ILE A 35 -3.55 -3.33 -13.00
N SER A 36 -4.70 -3.99 -13.02
CA SER A 36 -5.96 -3.34 -13.41
C SER A 36 -6.39 -2.30 -12.38
N PHE A 37 -7.22 -1.34 -12.80
CA PHE A 37 -7.75 -0.32 -11.90
C PHE A 37 -8.57 -0.93 -10.77
N GLU A 38 -9.42 -1.92 -11.06
CA GLU A 38 -10.26 -2.61 -10.07
C GLU A 38 -9.39 -3.28 -9.01
N ARG A 39 -8.29 -3.95 -9.41
CA ARG A 39 -7.37 -4.56 -8.44
C ARG A 39 -6.68 -3.52 -7.59
N TRP A 40 -6.24 -2.42 -8.19
CA TRP A 40 -5.59 -1.32 -7.48
C TRP A 40 -6.54 -0.67 -6.47
N GLU A 41 -7.78 -0.41 -6.88
CA GLU A 41 -8.85 0.12 -6.04
C GLU A 41 -9.13 -0.80 -4.86
N GLN A 42 -9.33 -2.10 -5.10
CA GLN A 42 -9.60 -3.05 -4.01
C GLN A 42 -8.40 -3.22 -3.06
N LEU A 43 -7.16 -3.10 -3.55
CA LEU A 43 -5.98 -3.08 -2.67
C LEU A 43 -5.98 -1.86 -1.75
N LEU A 44 -6.27 -0.66 -2.28
CA LEU A 44 -6.38 0.54 -1.46
C LEU A 44 -7.50 0.42 -0.41
N ILE A 45 -8.64 -0.16 -0.78
CA ILE A 45 -9.75 -0.39 0.16
C ILE A 45 -9.32 -1.37 1.26
N MET A 46 -8.73 -2.51 0.92
CA MET A 46 -8.19 -3.45 1.92
C MET A 46 -7.13 -2.80 2.81
N MET A 47 -6.26 -1.96 2.25
CA MET A 47 -5.26 -1.22 3.03
C MET A 47 -5.90 -0.26 4.02
N GLN A 48 -7.03 0.36 3.67
CA GLN A 48 -7.77 1.22 4.60
C GLN A 48 -8.52 0.41 5.66
N ASP A 49 -9.17 -0.69 5.28
CA ASP A 49 -9.90 -1.54 6.23
C ASP A 49 -8.97 -2.13 7.29
N GLU A 50 -7.78 -2.55 6.85
CA GLU A 50 -6.73 -3.00 7.75
C GLU A 50 -6.02 -1.85 8.46
N GLY A 51 -6.31 -0.60 8.12
CA GLY A 51 -5.76 0.58 8.78
C GLY A 51 -4.31 0.88 8.45
N TYR A 52 -3.73 0.34 7.37
CA TYR A 52 -2.42 0.73 6.85
C TYR A 52 -2.43 2.13 6.22
N ILE A 53 -3.59 2.54 5.70
CA ILE A 53 -3.85 3.90 5.21
C ILE A 53 -5.20 4.40 5.75
N LYS A 54 -5.47 5.68 5.59
CA LYS A 54 -6.75 6.33 5.92
C LYS A 54 -7.09 7.42 4.89
N GLY A 55 -8.32 7.91 4.90
CA GLY A 55 -8.74 9.08 4.12
C GLY A 55 -9.38 8.77 2.76
N LEU A 56 -9.63 7.49 2.44
CA LEU A 56 -10.46 7.11 1.32
C LEU A 56 -11.94 7.29 1.67
N VAL A 57 -12.68 7.93 0.78
CA VAL A 57 -14.14 7.97 0.82
C VAL A 57 -14.66 6.80 0.00
N LEU A 58 -15.44 5.92 0.63
CA LEU A 58 -15.92 4.69 0.01
C LEU A 58 -17.43 4.78 -0.24
N SER A 59 -17.86 4.30 -1.39
CA SER A 59 -19.27 4.10 -1.71
C SER A 59 -19.54 2.62 -1.98
N SER A 60 -20.76 2.19 -1.66
CA SER A 60 -21.28 0.86 -1.99
C SER A 60 -22.63 1.03 -2.66
N GLY A 61 -22.77 0.49 -3.87
CA GLY A 61 -24.06 0.43 -4.56
C GLY A 61 -24.88 -0.77 -4.08
N LEU A 62 -26.21 -0.66 -4.11
CA LEU A 62 -27.13 -1.75 -3.77
C LEU A 62 -26.94 -3.01 -4.63
N SER A 63 -26.36 -2.84 -5.84
CA SER A 63 -26.11 -3.91 -6.80
C SER A 63 -24.64 -4.30 -6.93
N SER A 64 -23.72 -3.68 -6.17
CA SER A 64 -22.28 -3.99 -6.25
C SER A 64 -21.85 -4.84 -5.06
N THR A 65 -21.16 -5.94 -5.35
CA THR A 65 -20.51 -6.77 -4.33
C THR A 65 -19.33 -6.06 -3.67
N TYR A 66 -18.67 -5.15 -4.39
CA TYR A 66 -17.46 -4.47 -3.94
C TYR A 66 -17.74 -3.00 -3.61
N ARG A 67 -16.99 -2.46 -2.64
CA ARG A 67 -16.93 -1.02 -2.41
C ARG A 67 -16.05 -0.36 -3.47
N HIS A 68 -16.34 0.89 -3.79
CA HIS A 68 -15.59 1.70 -4.75
C HIS A 68 -15.11 3.00 -4.08
N ILE A 69 -13.98 3.53 -4.57
CA ILE A 69 -13.43 4.78 -4.06
C ILE A 69 -14.11 5.95 -4.77
N THR A 70 -14.54 6.93 -3.99
CA THR A 70 -15.05 8.20 -4.50
C THR A 70 -13.93 9.21 -4.55
N GLU A 71 -13.78 9.91 -5.68
CA GLU A 71 -12.82 11.01 -5.82
C GLU A 71 -13.17 12.18 -4.85
N PRO A 72 -12.17 12.92 -4.34
CA PRO A 72 -10.75 12.79 -4.62
C PRO A 72 -10.04 11.69 -3.83
N ILE A 73 -9.16 10.94 -4.49
CA ILE A 73 -8.33 9.89 -3.82
C ILE A 73 -7.14 10.54 -3.10
N ARG A 74 -7.29 10.79 -1.78
CA ARG A 74 -6.25 11.40 -0.92
C ARG A 74 -5.88 10.55 0.30
N PRO A 75 -5.39 9.30 0.11
CA PRO A 75 -4.99 8.45 1.23
C PRO A 75 -3.76 9.01 1.95
N GLN A 76 -3.71 8.77 3.25
CA GLN A 76 -2.58 9.06 4.12
C GLN A 76 -2.11 7.75 4.76
N ILE A 77 -0.79 7.57 4.84
CA ILE A 77 -0.22 6.44 5.58
C ILE A 77 -0.51 6.58 7.09
N THR A 78 -0.73 5.47 7.77
CA THR A 78 -0.89 5.42 9.23
C THR A 78 0.37 4.89 9.91
N ILE A 79 0.37 4.88 11.25
CA ILE A 79 1.42 4.21 12.03
C ILE A 79 1.54 2.73 11.64
N LYS A 80 0.41 2.00 11.51
CA LYS A 80 0.41 0.59 11.07
C LYS A 80 1.02 0.42 9.67
N GLY A 81 0.79 1.38 8.77
CA GLY A 81 1.43 1.41 7.45
C GLY A 81 2.96 1.59 7.52
N LEU A 82 3.45 2.45 8.43
CA LEU A 82 4.88 2.63 8.69
C LEU A 82 5.50 1.39 9.32
N GLU A 83 4.80 0.75 10.27
CA GLU A 83 5.20 -0.52 10.87
C GLU A 83 5.33 -1.60 9.79
N TYR A 84 4.36 -1.73 8.88
CA TYR A 84 4.45 -2.66 7.74
C TYR A 84 5.67 -2.38 6.85
N LEU A 85 6.01 -1.12 6.58
CA LEU A 85 7.22 -0.77 5.82
C LEU A 85 8.49 -1.14 6.59
N ALA A 86 8.52 -0.88 7.90
CA ALA A 86 9.62 -1.27 8.77
C ALA A 86 9.74 -2.80 8.87
N GLU A 87 8.64 -3.53 8.91
CA GLU A 87 8.59 -5.01 8.99
C GLU A 87 8.81 -5.70 7.64
N ASN A 88 8.44 -5.08 6.53
CA ASN A 88 8.94 -5.52 5.22
C ASN A 88 10.40 -5.11 5.00
N SER A 89 10.91 -4.15 5.77
CA SER A 89 12.35 -4.02 5.99
C SER A 89 12.89 -5.17 6.87
N LEU A 90 12.07 -5.77 7.75
CA LEU A 90 12.38 -6.99 8.53
C LEU A 90 12.43 -8.27 7.69
N MET A 91 11.62 -8.49 6.63
CA MET A 91 11.84 -9.67 5.78
C MET A 91 13.21 -9.61 5.08
N ARG A 92 13.66 -8.39 4.75
CA ARG A 92 15.00 -8.12 4.22
C ARG A 92 16.10 -8.38 5.26
N LYS A 93 15.93 -7.94 6.51
CA LYS A 93 16.92 -8.20 7.58
C LYS A 93 16.92 -9.66 8.08
N ALA A 94 15.77 -10.32 8.12
CA ALA A 94 15.64 -11.74 8.48
C ALA A 94 16.31 -12.66 7.45
N LYS A 95 16.19 -12.35 6.15
CA LYS A 95 16.96 -13.02 5.09
C LYS A 95 18.47 -12.81 5.23
N GLU A 96 18.89 -11.60 5.59
CA GLU A 96 20.32 -11.27 5.78
C GLU A 96 20.94 -12.01 6.97
N ALA A 97 20.25 -12.09 8.12
CA ALA A 97 20.74 -12.83 9.28
C ALA A 97 20.83 -14.36 9.06
N LEU A 98 19.85 -14.95 8.36
CA LEU A 98 19.88 -16.39 8.04
C LEU A 98 21.02 -16.76 7.08
N LYS A 99 21.35 -15.87 6.12
CA LYS A 99 22.47 -16.07 5.19
C LYS A 99 23.83 -16.04 5.91
N MET A 100 24.01 -15.11 6.84
CA MET A 100 25.24 -15.03 7.63
C MET A 100 25.46 -16.29 8.50
N ALA A 101 24.40 -16.86 9.08
CA ALA A 101 24.51 -18.09 9.88
C ALA A 101 24.82 -19.34 9.03
N GLY A 102 24.42 -19.37 7.76
CA GLY A 102 24.69 -20.49 6.84
C GLY A 102 26.06 -20.45 6.14
N GLU A 103 26.76 -19.32 6.13
CA GLU A 103 28.12 -19.16 5.59
C GLU A 103 29.23 -19.40 6.66
N ILE A 104 28.84 -19.48 7.94
CA ILE A 104 29.74 -19.68 9.09
C ILE A 104 29.79 -21.16 9.53
N LEU A 105 28.93 -22.02 8.98
CA LEU A 105 28.93 -23.48 9.12
C LEU A 105 29.47 -24.15 7.85
#